data_AF-A0A2Z4Y5J7-F1
#
_entry.id   AF-A0A2Z4Y5J7-F1
#
_cell.length_a   1.000
_cell.length_b   1.000
_cell.length_c   1.000
_cell.angle_alpha   90.00
_cell.angle_beta   90.00
_cell.angle_gamma   90.00
#
_symmetry.space_group_name_H-M   'P 1'
#
loop_
_entity.id
_entity.type
_entity.pdbx_description
1 polymer ?
#
loop_
_entity_poly.entity_id
_entity_poly.type
_entity_poly.pdbx_seq_one_letter_code
_entity_poly.pdbx_strand_id
1 'polypeptide(L)'
;MSRTSEKAFTLVELLAVVLILGILASISVGVYTTQVERARIAAARAMISEIEIAVNRYQIDTGQYPPSGSGSGSFPAASPAAGCGYLQLALTHGLGNTSGTLWHGPYLTIKREMLGDINGTPLEVLGGSISPGEVQILDPWRSPYRYVRSGPAPDDYATMKGTRLPSGHPYALTDVYYNPSTFQISSRGPNGSPADWQDVGSDADDITNFGI
;
A
#
# COMPACT_ATOMS: atom_id res chain seq x y z
N MET A 1 -67.84 -23.62 -7.28
CA MET A 1 -66.57 -22.96 -7.70
C MET A 1 -66.25 -21.88 -6.67
N SER A 2 -65.28 -22.14 -5.80
CA SER A 2 -64.82 -21.16 -4.80
C SER A 2 -64.07 -20.04 -5.55
N ARG A 3 -64.57 -18.80 -5.49
CA ARG A 3 -63.82 -17.63 -5.97
C ARG A 3 -62.81 -17.28 -4.89
N THR A 4 -61.57 -17.66 -5.10
CA THR A 4 -60.44 -17.14 -4.31
C THR A 4 -60.38 -15.63 -4.55
N SER A 5 -60.64 -14.84 -3.51
CA SER A 5 -60.54 -13.38 -3.56
C SER A 5 -59.08 -13.01 -3.80
N GLU A 6 -58.75 -12.59 -5.03
CA GLU A 6 -57.48 -11.92 -5.27
C GLU A 6 -57.49 -10.58 -4.53
N LYS A 7 -56.60 -10.44 -3.55
CA LYS A 7 -56.42 -9.20 -2.79
C LYS A 7 -55.69 -8.20 -3.69
N ALA A 8 -56.39 -7.18 -4.16
CA ALA A 8 -55.78 -6.04 -4.84
C ALA A 8 -55.03 -5.18 -3.80
N PHE A 9 -53.74 -4.91 -4.06
CA PHE A 9 -52.89 -4.03 -3.23
C PHE A 9 -53.39 -2.58 -3.31
N THR A 10 -53.37 -1.87 -2.18
CA THR A 10 -53.75 -0.45 -2.17
C THR A 10 -52.55 0.44 -2.49
N LEU A 11 -52.78 1.59 -3.14
CA LEU A 11 -51.72 2.58 -3.42
C LEU A 11 -51.02 3.08 -2.14
N VAL A 12 -51.77 3.17 -1.04
CA VAL A 12 -51.25 3.60 0.27
C VAL A 12 -50.23 2.60 0.81
N GLU A 13 -50.45 1.31 0.59
CA GLU A 13 -49.59 0.22 1.03
C GLU A 13 -48.26 0.24 0.30
N LEU A 14 -48.29 0.47 -1.02
CA LEU A 14 -47.07 0.64 -1.82
C LEU A 14 -46.32 1.93 -1.46
N LEU A 15 -47.05 3.01 -1.16
CA LEU A 15 -46.46 4.29 -0.73
C LEU A 15 -45.76 4.17 0.63
N ALA A 16 -46.36 3.45 1.60
CA ALA A 16 -45.73 3.17 2.88
C ALA A 16 -44.45 2.33 2.73
N VAL A 17 -44.44 1.33 1.84
CA VAL A 17 -43.25 0.50 1.57
C VAL A 17 -42.12 1.33 0.99
N VAL A 18 -42.38 2.14 -0.05
CA VAL A 18 -41.34 2.98 -0.67
C VAL A 18 -40.83 4.04 0.30
N LEU A 19 -41.69 4.58 1.17
CA LEU A 19 -41.28 5.49 2.24
C LEU A 19 -40.30 4.82 3.23
N ILE A 20 -40.62 3.61 3.71
CA ILE A 20 -39.75 2.86 4.62
C ILE A 20 -38.44 2.49 3.92
N LEU A 21 -38.48 2.05 2.66
CA LEU A 21 -37.28 1.76 1.87
C LEU A 21 -36.40 3.00 1.68
N GLY A 22 -36.99 4.18 1.47
CA GLY A 22 -36.25 5.44 1.38
C GLY A 22 -35.52 5.81 2.67
N ILE A 23 -36.18 5.62 3.83
CA ILE A 23 -35.57 5.86 5.15
C ILE A 23 -34.40 4.88 5.36
N LEU A 24 -34.62 3.58 5.13
CA LEU A 24 -33.58 2.55 5.30
C LEU A 24 -32.40 2.75 4.35
N ALA A 25 -32.66 3.14 3.09
CA ALA A 25 -31.61 3.42 2.12
C ALA A 25 -30.72 4.59 2.55
N SER A 26 -31.30 5.67 3.10
CA SER A 26 -30.53 6.83 3.55
C SER A 26 -29.55 6.52 4.69
N ILE A 27 -29.96 5.69 5.65
CA ILE A 27 -29.09 5.26 6.78
C ILE A 27 -28.01 4.29 6.30
N SER A 28 -28.35 3.39 5.37
CA SER A 28 -27.46 2.30 4.95
C SER A 28 -26.19 2.78 4.21
N VAL A 29 -26.29 3.87 3.45
CA VAL A 29 -25.15 4.41 2.67
C VAL A 29 -23.99 4.85 3.58
N GLY A 30 -24.29 5.51 4.70
CA GLY A 30 -23.26 6.04 5.61
C GLY A 30 -22.48 4.96 6.36
N VAL A 31 -23.13 3.87 6.76
CA VAL A 31 -22.45 2.77 7.49
C VAL A 31 -21.55 1.98 6.54
N TYR A 32 -21.96 1.76 5.30
CA TYR A 32 -21.20 0.98 4.33
C TYR A 32 -19.82 1.58 4.03
N THR A 33 -19.72 2.90 3.83
CA THR A 33 -18.45 3.57 3.49
C THR A 33 -17.41 3.43 4.60
N THR A 34 -17.81 3.57 5.87
CA THR A 34 -16.90 3.45 7.01
C THR A 34 -16.34 2.03 7.17
N GLN A 35 -17.14 1.00 6.88
CA GLN A 35 -16.72 -0.39 7.00
C GLN A 35 -15.79 -0.80 5.85
N VAL A 36 -16.05 -0.31 4.63
CA VAL A 36 -15.14 -0.49 3.49
C VAL A 36 -13.78 0.15 3.79
N GLU A 37 -13.77 1.35 4.38
CA GLU A 37 -12.54 2.05 4.69
C GLU A 37 -11.71 1.31 5.76
N ARG A 38 -12.36 0.82 6.82
CA ARG A 38 -11.71 -0.04 7.82
C ARG A 38 -11.13 -1.31 7.21
N ALA A 39 -11.85 -1.93 6.27
CA ALA A 39 -11.37 -3.11 5.56
C ALA A 39 -10.14 -2.80 4.69
N ARG A 40 -10.10 -1.63 4.04
CA ARG A 40 -8.93 -1.16 3.29
C ARG A 40 -7.73 -0.93 4.20
N ILE A 41 -7.90 -0.23 5.32
CA ILE A 41 -6.84 -0.02 6.30
C ILE A 41 -6.30 -1.36 6.82
N ALA A 42 -7.18 -2.31 7.15
CA ALA A 42 -6.78 -3.64 7.59
C ALA A 42 -5.99 -4.40 6.51
N ALA A 43 -6.45 -4.33 5.24
CA ALA A 43 -5.73 -4.94 4.12
C ALA A 43 -4.36 -4.31 3.90
N ALA A 44 -4.25 -2.98 4.02
CA ALA A 44 -2.98 -2.29 3.87
C ALA A 44 -1.98 -2.67 4.97
N ARG A 45 -2.44 -2.78 6.22
CA ARG A 45 -1.62 -3.25 7.35
C ARG A 45 -1.17 -4.71 7.18
N ALA A 46 -2.06 -5.57 6.71
CA ALA A 46 -1.73 -6.96 6.41
C ALA A 46 -0.65 -7.06 5.32
N MET A 47 -0.79 -6.29 4.24
CA MET A 47 0.19 -6.24 3.15
C MET A 47 1.56 -5.75 3.63
N ILE A 48 1.60 -4.70 4.45
CA ILE A 48 2.84 -4.21 5.05
C ILE A 48 3.52 -5.30 5.87
N SER A 49 2.76 -6.03 6.68
CA SER A 49 3.30 -7.14 7.49
C SER A 49 3.83 -8.30 6.63
N GLU A 50 3.14 -8.63 5.52
CA GLU A 50 3.63 -9.63 4.57
C GLU A 50 4.94 -9.20 3.90
N ILE A 51 5.02 -7.93 3.48
CA ILE A 51 6.23 -7.36 2.90
C ILE A 51 7.36 -7.36 3.94
N GLU A 52 7.09 -6.99 5.19
CA GLU A 52 8.07 -7.02 6.29
C GLU A 52 8.63 -8.43 6.51
N ILE A 53 7.77 -9.45 6.56
CA ILE A 53 8.21 -10.85 6.69
C ILE A 53 9.08 -11.25 5.50
N ALA A 54 8.69 -10.86 4.28
CA ALA A 54 9.44 -11.17 3.06
C ALA A 54 10.81 -10.46 3.02
N VAL A 55 10.88 -9.19 3.45
CA VAL A 55 12.12 -8.41 3.58
C VAL A 55 13.07 -9.07 4.58
N ASN A 56 12.55 -9.49 5.74
CA ASN A 56 13.35 -10.18 6.75
C ASN A 56 13.88 -11.53 6.25
N ARG A 57 13.07 -12.31 5.53
CA ARG A 57 13.52 -13.55 4.89
C ARG A 57 14.61 -13.30 3.86
N TYR A 58 14.43 -12.28 3.01
CA TYR A 58 15.44 -11.87 2.05
C TYR A 58 16.76 -11.50 2.74
N GLN A 59 16.70 -10.78 3.87
CA GLN A 59 17.89 -10.42 4.64
C GLN A 59 18.58 -11.64 5.26
N ILE A 60 17.83 -12.60 5.80
CA ILE A 60 18.39 -13.84 6.36
C ILE A 60 19.16 -14.61 5.30
N ASP A 61 18.60 -14.67 4.09
CA ASP A 61 19.13 -15.47 2.99
C ASP A 61 20.31 -14.79 2.29
N THR A 62 20.21 -13.48 2.04
CA THR A 62 21.22 -12.72 1.27
C THR A 62 22.20 -11.94 2.15
N GLY A 63 21.95 -11.85 3.46
CA GLY A 63 22.72 -11.06 4.42
C GLY A 63 22.48 -9.55 4.34
N GLN A 64 21.63 -9.07 3.41
CA GLN A 64 21.37 -7.64 3.20
C GLN A 64 19.88 -7.38 2.97
N TYR A 65 19.40 -6.21 3.37
CA TYR A 65 18.05 -5.79 3.01
C TYR A 65 17.93 -5.55 1.49
N PRO A 66 16.75 -5.81 0.89
CA PRO A 66 16.47 -5.46 -0.49
C PRO A 66 16.80 -3.99 -0.79
N PRO A 67 17.26 -3.64 -1.99
CA PRO A 67 17.42 -2.24 -2.38
C PRO A 67 16.04 -1.56 -2.51
N SER A 68 15.94 -0.30 -2.08
CA SER A 68 14.73 0.52 -2.33
C SER A 68 14.81 1.27 -3.66
N GLY A 69 16.02 1.53 -4.16
CA GLY A 69 16.27 2.21 -5.42
C GLY A 69 17.45 1.65 -6.18
N SER A 70 17.58 2.07 -7.45
CA SER A 70 18.73 1.74 -8.28
C SER A 70 19.91 2.68 -7.97
N GLY A 71 20.73 2.28 -7.01
CA GLY A 71 21.99 2.95 -6.66
C GLY A 71 23.18 2.63 -7.58
N SER A 72 23.02 1.74 -8.57
CA SER A 72 24.09 1.38 -9.51
C SER A 72 23.70 1.78 -10.92
N GLY A 73 24.50 2.64 -11.57
CA GLY A 73 24.25 3.21 -12.91
C GLY A 73 24.22 2.21 -14.08
N SER A 74 23.48 1.10 -13.97
CA SER A 74 23.24 0.14 -15.06
C SER A 74 21.79 -0.36 -15.16
N PHE A 75 20.85 0.21 -14.40
CA PHE A 75 19.42 0.04 -14.65
C PHE A 75 18.73 1.39 -14.47
N PRO A 76 17.75 1.78 -15.32
CA PRO A 76 17.43 3.18 -15.56
C PRO A 76 17.02 3.90 -14.27
N ALA A 77 17.80 4.92 -13.95
CA ALA A 77 17.51 5.91 -12.94
C ALA A 77 16.36 6.79 -13.42
N ALA A 78 15.15 6.55 -12.90
CA ALA A 78 14.10 7.54 -12.87
C ALA A 78 13.49 7.53 -11.47
N SER A 79 13.95 8.49 -10.65
CA SER A 79 13.52 8.77 -9.28
C SER A 79 14.04 7.78 -8.21
N PRO A 80 15.05 8.17 -7.40
CA PRO A 80 15.49 7.46 -6.21
C PRO A 80 14.47 7.45 -5.05
N ALA A 81 13.19 7.74 -5.25
CA ALA A 81 12.29 8.01 -4.13
C ALA A 81 10.85 7.52 -4.25
N ALA A 82 10.41 7.04 -5.40
CA ALA A 82 9.00 6.78 -5.60
C ALA A 82 8.67 5.29 -5.58
N GLY A 83 8.20 4.84 -4.41
CA GLY A 83 7.58 3.54 -4.23
C GLY A 83 8.52 2.42 -3.77
N CYS A 84 8.21 1.19 -4.19
CA CYS A 84 8.80 -0.07 -3.76
C CYS A 84 9.16 -0.99 -4.93
N GLY A 85 9.38 -0.47 -6.14
CA GLY A 85 9.49 -1.34 -7.32
C GLY A 85 10.73 -2.24 -7.35
N TYR A 86 11.87 -1.76 -6.86
CA TYR A 86 13.06 -2.61 -6.69
C TYR A 86 12.89 -3.62 -5.55
N LEU A 87 12.16 -3.26 -4.50
CA LEU A 87 11.76 -4.18 -3.46
C LEU A 87 10.89 -5.31 -4.04
N GLN A 88 9.87 -4.97 -4.84
CA GLN A 88 9.00 -5.93 -5.51
C GLN A 88 9.82 -6.91 -6.35
N LEU A 89 10.76 -6.42 -7.14
CA LEU A 89 11.63 -7.24 -7.97
C LEU A 89 12.51 -8.18 -7.13
N ALA A 90 13.14 -7.66 -6.07
CA ALA A 90 14.02 -8.42 -5.19
C ALA A 90 13.29 -9.57 -4.47
N LEU A 91 12.04 -9.33 -4.05
CA LEU A 91 11.23 -10.31 -3.34
C LEU A 91 10.62 -11.37 -4.26
N THR A 92 10.38 -11.06 -5.53
CA THR A 92 9.64 -11.92 -6.46
C THR A 92 10.52 -12.66 -7.47
N HIS A 93 11.57 -12.04 -8.00
CA HIS A 93 12.37 -12.59 -9.11
C HIS A 93 13.86 -12.71 -8.82
N GLY A 94 14.34 -12.14 -7.71
CA GLY A 94 15.76 -12.08 -7.38
C GLY A 94 16.53 -11.08 -8.27
N LEU A 95 17.61 -10.53 -7.73
CA LEU A 95 18.46 -9.56 -8.43
C LEU A 95 19.70 -10.29 -8.94
N GLY A 96 19.83 -10.45 -10.25
CA GLY A 96 20.83 -11.28 -10.94
C GLY A 96 22.32 -10.89 -10.76
N ASN A 97 22.68 -10.06 -9.77
CA ASN A 97 24.05 -9.72 -9.40
C ASN A 97 24.53 -10.43 -8.12
N THR A 98 23.69 -11.23 -7.46
CA THR A 98 24.20 -12.17 -6.46
C THR A 98 24.74 -13.39 -7.21
N SER A 99 26.08 -13.46 -7.31
CA SER A 99 26.77 -14.70 -7.68
C SER A 99 26.11 -15.84 -6.91
N GLY A 100 25.60 -16.82 -7.65
CA GLY A 100 24.52 -17.70 -7.23
C GLY A 100 24.68 -18.36 -5.86
N THR A 101 23.54 -18.85 -5.36
CA THR A 101 23.28 -19.71 -4.18
C THR A 101 22.72 -19.06 -2.91
N LEU A 102 22.51 -17.74 -2.81
CA LEU A 102 21.93 -17.13 -1.60
C LEU A 102 20.42 -16.83 -1.68
N TRP A 103 19.88 -16.53 -2.86
CA TRP A 103 18.44 -16.27 -3.00
C TRP A 103 17.66 -17.59 -3.11
N HIS A 104 16.72 -17.83 -2.20
CA HIS A 104 15.85 -19.02 -2.19
C HIS A 104 14.38 -18.70 -2.52
N GLY A 105 14.10 -17.51 -3.06
CA GLY A 105 12.75 -17.01 -3.25
C GLY A 105 11.90 -17.80 -4.26
N PRO A 106 10.65 -17.34 -4.54
CA PRO A 106 10.08 -16.04 -4.17
C PRO A 106 9.68 -15.93 -2.69
N TYR A 107 9.94 -14.77 -2.07
CA TYR A 107 9.59 -14.50 -0.67
C TYR A 107 8.20 -13.88 -0.50
N LEU A 108 7.66 -13.32 -1.58
CA LEU A 108 6.36 -12.66 -1.61
C LEU A 108 5.63 -13.04 -2.90
N THR A 109 4.36 -13.42 -2.79
CA THR A 109 3.50 -13.68 -3.95
C THR A 109 2.39 -12.65 -3.94
N ILE A 110 2.38 -11.77 -4.94
CA ILE A 110 1.44 -10.66 -5.04
C ILE A 110 0.50 -10.92 -6.21
N LYS A 111 -0.79 -10.67 -6.01
CA LYS A 111 -1.76 -10.79 -7.08
C LYS A 111 -1.56 -9.67 -8.11
N ARG A 112 -1.82 -9.96 -9.39
CA ARG A 112 -1.50 -9.05 -10.50
C ARG A 112 -2.25 -7.72 -10.39
N GLU A 113 -3.46 -7.72 -9.83
CA GLU A 113 -4.30 -6.53 -9.63
C GLU A 113 -3.72 -5.54 -8.60
N MET A 114 -2.84 -6.02 -7.72
CA MET A 114 -2.13 -5.19 -6.74
C MET A 114 -0.84 -4.61 -7.29
N LEU A 115 -0.55 -4.83 -8.57
CA LEU A 115 0.63 -4.31 -9.23
C LEU A 115 0.24 -3.17 -10.17
N GLY A 116 1.05 -2.13 -10.20
CA GLY A 116 0.88 -1.00 -11.11
C GLY A 116 2.15 -0.20 -11.29
N ASP A 117 2.04 0.97 -11.92
CA ASP A 117 3.15 1.93 -11.99
C ASP A 117 3.19 2.87 -10.76
N ILE A 118 4.16 3.77 -10.78
CA ILE A 118 4.32 4.87 -9.83
C ILE A 118 3.09 5.79 -9.68
N ASN A 119 2.24 5.85 -10.71
CA ASN A 119 1.05 6.70 -10.75
C ASN A 119 -0.22 5.96 -10.28
N GLY A 120 -0.11 4.69 -9.87
CA GLY A 120 -1.25 3.88 -9.45
C GLY A 120 -2.04 3.25 -10.61
N THR A 121 -1.49 3.29 -11.82
CA THR A 121 -2.10 2.69 -13.02
C THR A 121 -1.89 1.18 -12.97
N PRO A 122 -2.94 0.34 -12.96
CA PRO A 122 -2.77 -1.11 -12.88
C PRO A 122 -2.01 -1.67 -14.09
N LEU A 123 -1.22 -2.73 -13.87
CA LEU A 123 -0.44 -3.38 -14.93
C LEU A 123 -1.27 -3.91 -16.10
N GLU A 124 -2.56 -4.17 -15.88
CA GLU A 124 -3.48 -4.64 -16.93
C GLU A 124 -3.78 -3.57 -17.98
N VAL A 125 -3.67 -2.30 -17.60
CA VAL A 125 -3.90 -1.14 -18.48
C VAL A 125 -2.62 -0.75 -19.21
N LEU A 126 -1.46 -1.11 -18.65
CA LEU A 126 -0.13 -0.79 -19.17
C LEU A 126 0.23 -1.77 -20.31
N GLY A 127 -0.14 -1.40 -21.54
CA GLY A 127 0.09 -2.20 -22.76
C GLY A 127 1.54 -2.21 -23.30
N GLY A 128 2.55 -2.06 -22.44
CA GLY A 128 3.96 -1.89 -22.84
C GLY A 128 4.93 -2.87 -22.16
N SER A 129 6.16 -2.93 -22.67
CA SER A 129 7.28 -3.62 -22.02
C SER A 129 7.61 -2.94 -20.70
N ILE A 130 7.42 -3.64 -19.58
CA ILE A 130 7.66 -3.09 -18.25
C ILE A 130 9.14 -3.24 -17.93
N SER A 131 9.82 -2.12 -17.62
CA SER A 131 11.22 -2.16 -17.21
C SER A 131 11.33 -2.66 -15.77
N PRO A 132 12.43 -3.35 -15.41
CA PRO A 132 12.68 -3.75 -14.02
C PRO A 132 12.63 -2.53 -13.08
N GLY A 133 11.89 -2.65 -11.98
CA GLY A 133 11.73 -1.57 -10.99
C GLY A 133 10.61 -0.56 -11.27
N GLU A 134 9.93 -0.64 -12.43
CA GLU A 134 8.75 0.19 -12.72
C GLU A 134 7.47 -0.37 -12.09
N VAL A 135 7.43 -1.69 -11.86
CA VAL A 135 6.31 -2.36 -11.20
C VAL A 135 6.32 -2.08 -9.71
N GLN A 136 5.30 -1.39 -9.24
CA GLN A 136 5.07 -1.08 -7.84
C GLN A 136 4.02 -2.01 -7.24
N ILE A 137 4.12 -2.22 -5.93
CA ILE A 137 3.04 -2.80 -5.12
C ILE A 137 2.11 -1.66 -4.74
N LEU A 138 0.84 -1.77 -5.12
CA LEU A 138 -0.20 -0.80 -4.81
C LEU A 138 -0.93 -1.16 -3.52
N ASP A 139 -1.27 -0.12 -2.76
CA ASP A 139 -2.16 -0.18 -1.63
C ASP A 139 -3.64 -0.20 -2.08
N PRO A 140 -4.61 -0.36 -1.17
CA PRO A 140 -6.04 -0.40 -1.50
C PRO A 140 -6.60 0.87 -2.15
N TRP A 141 -5.88 2.00 -2.05
CA TRP A 141 -6.24 3.28 -2.68
C TRP A 141 -5.47 3.53 -3.99
N ARG A 142 -4.77 2.50 -4.50
CA ARG A 142 -3.93 2.55 -5.70
C ARG A 142 -2.72 3.47 -5.58
N SER A 143 -2.30 3.81 -4.37
CA SER A 143 -1.02 4.46 -4.15
C SER A 143 0.07 3.39 -3.96
N PRO A 144 1.25 3.50 -4.57
CA PRO A 144 2.31 2.55 -4.34
C PRO A 144 2.85 2.67 -2.91
N TYR A 145 3.20 1.53 -2.30
CA TYR A 145 3.91 1.52 -1.03
C TYR A 145 5.29 2.16 -1.19
N ARG A 146 5.70 2.98 -0.22
CA ARG A 146 7.06 3.48 -0.11
C ARG A 146 7.88 2.52 0.73
N TYR A 147 9.11 2.27 0.29
CA TYR A 147 10.09 1.50 1.04
C TYR A 147 11.40 2.29 1.15
N VAL A 148 11.94 2.41 2.35
CA VAL A 148 13.22 3.09 2.65
C VAL A 148 13.99 2.21 3.62
N ARG A 149 15.32 2.16 3.51
CA ARG A 149 16.17 1.34 4.39
C ARG A 149 17.31 2.17 4.97
N SER A 150 17.88 1.70 6.07
CA SER A 150 19.15 2.24 6.56
C SER A 150 20.30 1.66 5.73
N GLY A 151 21.18 2.51 5.19
CA GLY A 151 22.27 2.04 4.36
C GLY A 151 23.06 3.12 3.63
N PRO A 152 23.87 2.75 2.62
CA PRO A 152 24.49 3.75 1.74
C PRO A 152 23.44 4.37 0.81
N ALA A 153 23.68 5.64 0.43
CA ALA A 153 22.91 6.37 -0.57
C ALA A 153 22.73 5.53 -1.87
N PRO A 154 21.62 5.72 -2.62
CA PRO A 154 20.66 6.84 -2.52
C PRO A 154 19.49 6.62 -1.57
N ASP A 155 19.41 5.44 -0.97
CA ASP A 155 18.22 4.86 -0.33
C ASP A 155 18.14 5.07 1.18
N ASP A 156 19.09 5.84 1.72
CA ASP A 156 19.26 6.01 3.15
C ASP A 156 18.32 7.06 3.74
N TYR A 157 17.96 6.87 5.01
CA TYR A 157 17.20 7.85 5.77
C TYR A 157 17.81 9.26 5.75
N ALA A 158 19.13 9.38 5.69
CA ALA A 158 19.79 10.68 5.62
C ALA A 158 19.53 11.42 4.29
N THR A 159 19.27 10.69 3.20
CA THR A 159 19.02 11.28 1.87
C THR A 159 17.52 11.50 1.64
N MET A 160 16.68 10.58 2.12
CA MET A 160 15.26 10.56 1.78
C MET A 160 14.35 11.24 2.80
N LYS A 161 14.92 11.68 3.95
CA LYS A 161 14.22 12.12 5.16
C LYS A 161 13.32 10.99 5.69
N GLY A 162 13.52 10.56 6.93
CA GLY A 162 12.73 9.47 7.54
C GLY A 162 11.27 9.83 7.71
N THR A 163 10.59 9.25 8.70
CA THR A 163 9.20 9.62 8.97
C THR A 163 9.08 10.68 10.04
N ARG A 164 8.32 11.74 9.77
CA ARG A 164 8.05 12.77 10.78
C ARG A 164 7.16 12.19 11.86
N LEU A 165 7.59 12.30 13.12
CA LEU A 165 6.84 11.76 14.25
C LEU A 165 5.59 12.62 14.55
N PRO A 166 4.39 12.02 14.71
CA PRO A 166 3.20 12.71 15.17
C PRO A 166 3.40 13.39 16.54
N SER A 167 2.61 14.43 16.83
CA SER A 167 2.76 15.21 18.07
C SER A 167 2.50 14.43 19.38
N GLY A 168 1.95 13.22 19.29
CA GLY A 168 1.68 12.31 20.41
C GLY A 168 2.61 11.10 20.52
N HIS A 169 3.65 10.97 19.70
CA HIS A 169 4.68 9.95 19.92
C HIS A 169 5.49 10.23 21.19
N PRO A 170 6.08 9.20 21.85
CA PRO A 170 6.96 9.38 23.01
C PRO A 170 8.19 10.29 22.73
N TYR A 171 8.43 10.66 21.47
CA TYR A 171 9.38 11.70 21.07
C TYR A 171 8.61 12.79 20.31
N ALA A 172 8.18 13.81 21.05
CA ALA A 172 7.31 14.89 20.62
C ALA A 172 7.90 15.77 19.49
N LEU A 173 7.01 16.58 18.88
CA LEU A 173 7.25 17.52 17.78
C LEU A 173 8.64 18.17 17.81
N THR A 174 9.51 17.66 16.95
CA THR A 174 10.72 18.34 16.52
C THR A 174 10.83 18.13 15.01
N ASP A 175 11.55 18.98 14.29
CA ASP A 175 11.87 18.80 12.85
C ASP A 175 12.84 17.61 12.63
N VAL A 176 12.68 16.55 13.42
CA VAL A 176 13.53 15.37 13.51
C VAL A 176 12.74 14.18 13.01
N TYR A 177 13.27 13.55 11.98
CA TYR A 177 12.70 12.37 11.36
C TYR A 177 13.07 11.11 12.16
N TYR A 178 12.12 10.19 12.27
CA TYR A 178 12.35 8.84 12.77
C TYR A 178 13.12 8.03 11.72
N ASN A 179 14.32 7.60 12.10
CA ASN A 179 15.25 6.84 11.26
C ASN A 179 15.56 5.51 11.98
N PRO A 180 14.87 4.41 11.65
CA PRO A 180 15.17 3.08 12.19
C PRO A 180 16.54 2.59 11.68
N SER A 181 17.15 1.65 12.40
CA SER A 181 18.41 1.01 11.97
C SER A 181 18.22 -0.04 10.88
N THR A 182 16.99 -0.35 10.48
CA THR A 182 16.63 -1.44 9.55
C THR A 182 15.98 -0.91 8.28
N PHE A 183 14.65 -0.81 8.25
CA PHE A 183 13.87 -0.35 7.11
C PHE A 183 12.47 0.10 7.52
N GLN A 184 11.83 0.85 6.63
CA GLN A 184 10.50 1.42 6.78
C GLN A 184 9.67 1.09 5.55
N ILE A 185 8.42 0.72 5.78
CA ILE A 185 7.39 0.62 4.75
C ILE A 185 6.25 1.54 5.14
N SER A 186 5.79 2.37 4.21
CA SER A 186 4.66 3.28 4.41
C SER A 186 3.67 3.26 3.24
N SER A 187 2.39 3.42 3.55
CA SER A 187 1.30 3.72 2.60
C SER A 187 0.72 5.09 2.95
N ARG A 188 0.32 5.82 1.90
CA ARG A 188 -0.32 7.14 1.95
C ARG A 188 -1.73 7.14 2.55
N GLY A 189 -2.24 5.94 2.86
CA GLY A 189 -3.55 5.80 3.46
C GLY A 189 -4.71 6.35 2.62
N PRO A 190 -5.84 6.65 3.27
CA PRO A 190 -7.08 7.09 2.65
C PRO A 190 -7.01 8.37 1.83
N ASN A 191 -6.21 9.34 2.27
CA ASN A 191 -6.20 10.67 1.69
C ASN A 191 -5.24 10.82 0.48
N GLY A 192 -4.33 9.86 0.27
CA GLY A 192 -3.34 9.91 -0.81
C GLY A 192 -2.29 11.03 -0.68
N SER A 193 -2.23 11.68 0.48
CA SER A 193 -1.24 12.67 0.88
C SER A 193 -0.06 11.97 1.55
N PRO A 194 1.13 12.60 1.63
CA PRO A 194 1.58 13.79 0.92
C PRO A 194 1.93 13.49 -0.54
N ALA A 195 1.83 14.53 -1.38
CA ALA A 195 2.19 14.46 -2.81
C ALA A 195 3.69 14.24 -3.03
N ASP A 196 4.54 14.80 -2.16
CA ASP A 196 5.98 14.54 -2.15
C ASP A 196 6.25 13.14 -1.57
N TRP A 197 7.04 12.36 -2.28
CA TRP A 197 7.41 11.00 -1.89
C TRP A 197 8.31 10.95 -0.64
N GLN A 198 9.04 12.03 -0.35
CA GLN A 198 9.89 12.08 0.85
C GLN A 198 9.08 12.11 2.14
N ASP A 199 7.89 12.69 2.09
CA ASP A 199 7.06 12.91 3.26
C ASP A 199 6.10 11.73 3.53
N VAL A 200 6.01 10.74 2.64
CA VAL A 200 5.08 9.60 2.82
C VAL A 200 5.41 8.81 4.09
N GLY A 201 4.45 8.73 5.00
CA GLY A 201 4.59 8.25 6.37
C GLY A 201 4.39 9.35 7.43
N SER A 202 4.40 10.64 7.05
CA SER A 202 4.29 11.77 7.97
C SER A 202 2.86 12.12 8.42
N ASP A 203 1.86 11.72 7.64
CA ASP A 203 0.48 12.14 7.87
C ASP A 203 -0.20 11.22 8.89
N ALA A 204 -1.23 11.74 9.59
CA ALA A 204 -1.87 11.02 10.69
C ALA A 204 -2.64 9.77 10.24
N ASP A 205 -3.02 9.69 8.96
CA ASP A 205 -3.72 8.57 8.35
C ASP A 205 -2.79 7.63 7.55
N ASP A 206 -1.49 7.95 7.47
CA ASP A 206 -0.50 7.08 6.86
C ASP A 206 -0.36 5.79 7.66
N ILE A 207 -0.16 4.70 6.94
CA ILE A 207 -0.01 3.37 7.53
C ILE A 207 1.44 2.96 7.41
N THR A 208 2.09 2.71 8.55
CA THR A 208 3.52 2.34 8.59
C THR A 208 3.74 1.04 9.37
N ASN A 209 4.90 0.42 9.18
CA ASN A 209 5.32 -0.78 9.91
C ASN A 209 5.75 -0.52 11.37
N PHE A 210 5.80 0.74 11.85
CA PHE A 210 6.28 1.08 13.20
C PHE A 210 5.21 1.08 14.28
N GLY A 211 3.99 0.69 13.96
CA GLY A 211 2.91 0.60 14.93
C GLY A 211 2.48 1.98 15.43
N ILE A 212 1.49 2.54 14.73
CA ILE A 212 0.54 3.51 15.27
C ILE A 212 -0.83 3.22 14.66
#